data_AF-A0A1H4GJZ9-F1
#
_entry.id   AF-A0A1H4GJZ9-F1
#
_cell.length_a   1.000
_cell.length_b   1.000
_cell.length_c   1.000
_cell.angle_alpha   90.00
_cell.angle_beta   90.00
_cell.angle_gamma   90.00
#
_symmetry.space_group_name_H-M   'P 1'
#
loop_
_entity.id
_entity.type
_entity.pdbx_description
1 polymer ?
#
loop_
_entity_poly.entity_id
_entity_poly.type
_entity_poly.pdbx_seq_one_letter_code
_entity_poly.pdbx_strand_id
1 'polypeptide(L)'
;MNENIQLQDHERLLLLCSRIEMTVENEEEAKGIIDKGFDIDKLVSLANRHKVLQLIGGHLLRLDQTGKIKNMYKRLFNSYYISNKHRNELMFAEGLQVLQAFDQQSIKAIPLKGFVLLPKVYKDMGLRICNDLDFLIDLSDRNKVSQVLKSLGYVIGDYDWSSNSINQVSRQEEMLWKMHIGNIYPHVKLSEDPILRHIDIDFSYDVDLKKNYQASKELLDNAVRTNLEDTPAFLLEEMDFLIHIAIHLYKEATNVQWVLLHADLNLIKFCDLRECTLNLLESGRLDWNLLAKRAKDLLATEALFYSFYYLDYLYDEHYSDELQPILNIRDETFLEKYGELDYGSAVKWKKSFVERFFSLSNADELEGTSRLEQFKEKMT
;
A
#
# COMPACT_ATOMS: atom_id res chain seq x y z
N MET A 1 7.09 -22.43 13.14
CA MET A 1 6.31 -22.69 14.37
C MET A 1 5.41 -21.49 14.58
N ASN A 2 4.15 -21.55 14.14
CA ASN A 2 3.17 -20.50 14.46
C ASN A 2 2.74 -20.71 15.92
N GLU A 3 3.29 -19.89 16.81
CA GLU A 3 2.64 -19.67 18.11
C GLU A 3 1.22 -19.17 17.83
N ASN A 4 0.23 -19.85 18.41
CA ASN A 4 -1.17 -19.53 18.23
C ASN A 4 -1.40 -18.09 18.70
N ILE A 5 -1.63 -17.16 17.77
CA ILE A 5 -1.71 -15.73 18.09
C ILE A 5 -2.93 -15.51 18.98
N GLN A 6 -2.73 -15.08 20.21
CA GLN A 6 -3.82 -14.75 21.12
C GLN A 6 -4.36 -13.36 20.78
N LEU A 7 -5.25 -13.29 19.79
CA LEU A 7 -5.94 -12.07 19.38
C LEU A 7 -7.13 -11.75 20.28
N GLN A 8 -7.37 -10.46 20.51
CA GLN A 8 -8.64 -9.98 21.03
C GLN A 8 -9.74 -10.11 19.98
N ASP A 9 -11.00 -10.20 20.42
CA ASP A 9 -12.16 -10.38 19.54
C ASP A 9 -12.23 -9.33 18.41
N HIS A 10 -11.89 -8.06 18.69
CA HIS A 10 -11.89 -6.99 17.68
C HIS A 10 -10.71 -7.07 16.71
N GLU A 11 -9.55 -7.58 17.14
CA GLU A 11 -8.38 -7.82 16.28
C GLU A 11 -8.64 -9.01 15.35
N ARG A 12 -9.23 -10.09 15.89
CA ARG A 12 -9.65 -11.24 15.10
C ARG A 12 -10.71 -10.86 14.07
N LEU A 13 -11.73 -10.09 14.49
CA LEU A 13 -12.79 -9.62 13.59
C LEU A 13 -12.25 -8.70 12.47
N LEU A 14 -11.23 -7.88 12.77
CA LEU A 14 -10.54 -7.06 11.77
C LEU A 14 -9.94 -7.94 10.67
N LEU A 15 -9.17 -8.97 11.03
CA LEU A 15 -8.55 -9.89 10.07
C LEU A 15 -9.58 -10.73 9.31
N LEU A 16 -10.64 -11.20 9.98
CA LEU A 16 -11.71 -11.96 9.33
C LEU A 16 -12.38 -11.14 8.22
N CYS A 17 -12.78 -9.90 8.55
CA CYS A 17 -13.55 -9.04 7.66
C CYS A 17 -12.70 -8.27 6.64
N SER A 18 -11.36 -8.33 6.70
CA SER A 18 -10.47 -7.68 5.72
C SER A 18 -10.20 -8.56 4.49
N ARG A 19 -11.19 -9.36 4.09
CA ARG A 19 -11.21 -10.17 2.86
C ARG A 19 -12.20 -9.60 1.87
N ILE A 20 -11.93 -9.74 0.57
CA ILE A 20 -12.94 -9.43 -0.45
C ILE A 20 -14.09 -10.43 -0.33
N GLU A 21 -13.75 -11.72 -0.27
CA GLU A 21 -14.69 -12.80 -0.05
C GLU A 21 -14.30 -13.61 1.20
N MET A 22 -15.30 -13.98 2.00
CA MET A 22 -15.10 -14.79 3.20
C MET A 22 -15.55 -16.22 2.92
N THR A 23 -14.80 -17.19 3.45
CA THR A 23 -15.28 -18.58 3.52
C THR A 23 -16.44 -18.69 4.51
N VAL A 24 -17.20 -19.79 4.42
CA VAL A 24 -18.32 -20.05 5.34
C VAL A 24 -17.84 -20.09 6.79
N GLU A 25 -16.69 -20.74 7.04
CA GLU A 25 -16.10 -20.86 8.37
C GLU A 25 -15.73 -19.49 8.95
N ASN A 26 -15.09 -18.64 8.13
CA ASN A 26 -14.74 -17.28 8.53
C ASN A 26 -15.99 -16.44 8.85
N GLU A 27 -17.07 -16.60 8.08
CA GLU A 27 -18.33 -15.90 8.36
C GLU A 27 -18.99 -16.37 9.67
N GLU A 28 -18.98 -17.68 9.93
CA GLU A 28 -19.52 -18.25 11.16
C GLU A 28 -18.74 -17.77 12.39
N GLU A 29 -17.41 -17.74 12.31
CA GLU A 29 -16.56 -17.20 13.36
C GLU A 29 -16.86 -15.70 13.61
N ALA A 30 -16.91 -14.90 12.54
CA ALA A 30 -17.21 -13.47 12.65
C ALA A 30 -18.60 -13.20 13.26
N LYS A 31 -19.63 -13.96 12.85
CA LYS A 31 -20.98 -13.90 13.47
C LYS A 31 -20.92 -14.21 14.96
N GLY A 32 -20.21 -15.27 15.34
CA GLY A 32 -20.02 -15.65 16.73
C GLY A 32 -19.41 -14.54 17.58
N ILE A 33 -18.38 -13.86 17.07
CA ILE A 33 -17.76 -12.71 17.73
C ILE A 33 -18.74 -11.53 17.84
N ILE A 34 -19.47 -11.22 16.77
CA ILE A 34 -20.45 -10.12 16.77
C ILE A 34 -21.56 -10.36 17.80
N ASP A 35 -22.10 -11.58 17.85
CA ASP A 35 -23.19 -11.96 18.75
C ASP A 35 -22.77 -11.93 20.23
N LYS A 36 -21.55 -12.38 20.52
CA LYS A 36 -20.91 -12.30 21.84
C LYS A 36 -20.72 -10.84 22.28
N GLY A 37 -20.42 -9.96 21.33
CA GLY A 37 -20.10 -8.55 21.54
C GLY A 37 -18.59 -8.33 21.60
N PHE A 38 -18.16 -7.20 21.06
CA PHE A 38 -16.74 -6.83 20.91
C PHE A 38 -16.55 -5.32 21.12
N ASP A 39 -15.29 -4.89 21.26
CA ASP A 39 -14.92 -3.48 21.37
C ASP A 39 -14.90 -2.82 19.98
N ILE A 40 -16.04 -2.24 19.60
CA ILE A 40 -16.21 -1.61 18.29
C ILE A 40 -15.38 -0.33 18.12
N ASP A 41 -15.11 0.40 19.20
CA ASP A 41 -14.31 1.64 19.12
C ASP A 41 -12.85 1.32 18.80
N LYS A 42 -12.31 0.26 19.40
CA LYS A 42 -10.98 -0.27 19.04
C LYS A 42 -10.96 -0.82 17.62
N LEU A 43 -11.98 -1.58 17.21
CA LEU A 43 -12.08 -2.08 15.83
C LEU A 43 -12.03 -0.94 14.81
N VAL A 44 -12.84 0.10 15.01
CA VAL A 44 -12.88 1.27 14.09
C VAL A 44 -11.54 2.00 14.06
N SER A 45 -10.91 2.19 15.22
CA SER A 45 -9.59 2.84 15.33
C SER A 45 -8.52 2.06 14.56
N LEU A 46 -8.46 0.74 14.75
CA LEU A 46 -7.54 -0.14 14.03
C LEU A 46 -7.86 -0.18 12.53
N ALA A 47 -9.12 -0.33 12.15
CA ALA A 47 -9.53 -0.39 10.75
C ALA A 47 -9.18 0.90 9.98
N ASN A 48 -9.30 2.05 10.64
CA ASN A 48 -8.84 3.33 10.09
C ASN A 48 -7.31 3.37 9.97
N ARG A 49 -6.58 3.04 11.04
CA ARG A 49 -5.11 2.96 11.06
C ARG A 49 -4.55 2.05 9.97
N HIS A 50 -5.24 0.94 9.70
CA HIS A 50 -4.86 -0.05 8.71
C HIS A 50 -5.43 0.19 7.31
N LYS A 51 -6.25 1.24 7.12
CA LYS A 51 -6.88 1.63 5.85
C LYS A 51 -7.85 0.57 5.26
N VAL A 52 -8.56 -0.15 6.12
CA VAL A 52 -9.50 -1.23 5.74
C VAL A 52 -10.95 -0.98 6.20
N LEU A 53 -11.28 0.20 6.72
CA LEU A 53 -12.60 0.49 7.28
C LEU A 53 -13.75 0.25 6.28
N GLN A 54 -13.57 0.66 5.04
CA GLN A 54 -14.50 0.44 3.92
C GLN A 54 -14.60 -1.03 3.50
N LEU A 55 -13.53 -1.81 3.65
CA LEU A 55 -13.48 -3.23 3.31
C LEU A 55 -14.27 -4.05 4.34
N ILE A 56 -13.98 -3.84 5.62
CA ILE A 56 -14.63 -4.60 6.70
C ILE A 56 -16.11 -4.24 6.89
N GLY A 57 -16.48 -2.99 6.58
CA GLY A 57 -17.79 -2.43 6.89
C GLY A 57 -18.95 -3.21 6.25
N GLY A 58 -18.80 -3.63 4.99
CA GLY A 58 -19.82 -4.42 4.28
C GLY A 58 -20.09 -5.77 4.97
N HIS A 59 -19.03 -6.46 5.40
CA HIS A 59 -19.15 -7.70 6.15
C HIS A 59 -19.83 -7.48 7.50
N LEU A 60 -19.38 -6.50 8.29
CA LEU A 60 -19.98 -6.20 9.61
C LEU A 60 -21.48 -5.88 9.51
N LEU A 61 -21.88 -5.11 8.50
CA LEU A 61 -23.29 -4.77 8.27
C LEU A 61 -24.12 -6.01 7.90
N ARG A 62 -23.59 -6.88 7.04
CA ARG A 62 -24.27 -8.09 6.56
C ARG A 62 -24.36 -9.17 7.63
N LEU A 63 -23.34 -9.29 8.49
CA LEU A 63 -23.21 -10.35 9.49
C LEU A 63 -23.89 -10.00 10.82
N ASP A 64 -24.21 -8.73 11.09
CA ASP A 64 -24.91 -8.28 12.31
C ASP A 64 -26.42 -8.61 12.30
N GLN A 65 -26.74 -9.91 12.34
CA GLN A 65 -28.12 -10.42 12.29
C GLN A 65 -28.90 -10.14 13.57
N THR A 66 -28.21 -10.06 14.71
CA THR A 66 -28.82 -9.84 16.03
C THR A 66 -28.90 -8.35 16.42
N GLY A 67 -28.41 -7.45 15.57
CA GLY A 67 -28.51 -6.00 15.78
C GLY A 67 -27.63 -5.46 16.91
N LYS A 68 -26.48 -6.09 17.16
CA LYS A 68 -25.50 -5.71 18.19
C LYS A 68 -24.76 -4.44 17.81
N ILE A 69 -24.53 -4.21 16.52
CA ILE A 69 -23.86 -3.01 16.04
C ILE A 69 -24.85 -1.85 16.04
N LYS A 70 -24.57 -0.82 16.85
CA LYS A 70 -25.42 0.38 16.94
C LYS A 70 -25.50 1.10 15.59
N ASN A 71 -26.66 1.68 15.30
CA ASN A 71 -26.94 2.38 14.05
C ASN A 71 -25.94 3.49 13.68
N MET A 72 -25.29 4.13 14.65
CA MET A 72 -24.25 5.14 14.38
C MET A 72 -23.05 4.55 13.64
N TYR A 73 -22.57 3.36 14.02
CA TYR A 73 -21.47 2.70 13.33
C TYR A 73 -21.92 2.15 11.98
N LYS A 74 -23.16 1.67 11.88
CA LYS A 74 -23.72 1.26 10.58
C LYS A 74 -23.71 2.40 9.56
N ARG A 75 -24.12 3.59 9.99
CA ARG A 75 -24.05 4.82 9.18
C ARG A 75 -22.62 5.23 8.86
N LEU A 76 -21.69 5.09 9.81
CA LEU A 76 -20.27 5.35 9.60
C LEU A 76 -19.71 4.46 8.48
N PHE A 77 -19.85 3.13 8.60
CA PHE A 77 -19.35 2.18 7.59
C PHE A 77 -19.92 2.46 6.20
N ASN A 78 -21.25 2.66 6.12
CA ASN A 78 -21.92 2.97 4.86
C ASN A 78 -21.42 4.29 4.24
N SER A 79 -21.28 5.35 5.04
CA SER A 79 -20.82 6.66 4.55
C SER A 79 -19.37 6.59 4.07
N TYR A 80 -18.53 5.83 4.78
CA TYR A 80 -17.13 5.67 4.44
C TYR A 80 -16.95 4.89 3.13
N TYR A 81 -17.71 3.80 2.92
CA TYR A 81 -17.74 3.07 1.64
C TYR A 81 -18.22 3.94 0.48
N ILE A 82 -19.37 4.62 0.61
CA ILE A 82 -19.94 5.44 -0.47
C ILE A 82 -19.00 6.59 -0.84
N SER A 83 -18.45 7.28 0.16
CA SER A 83 -17.52 8.40 -0.09
C SER A 83 -16.23 7.91 -0.73
N ASN A 84 -15.67 6.79 -0.26
CA ASN A 84 -14.47 6.21 -0.87
C ASN A 84 -14.71 5.76 -2.31
N LYS A 85 -15.87 5.15 -2.59
CA LYS A 85 -16.26 4.73 -3.94
C LYS A 85 -16.27 5.90 -4.91
N HIS A 86 -17.00 6.96 -4.58
CA HIS A 86 -17.09 8.18 -5.40
C HIS A 86 -15.71 8.81 -5.62
N ARG A 87 -14.91 8.91 -4.55
CA ARG A 87 -13.55 9.45 -4.60
C ARG A 87 -12.66 8.63 -5.53
N ASN A 88 -12.70 7.31 -5.44
CA ASN A 88 -11.93 6.41 -6.30
C ASN A 88 -12.39 6.48 -7.75
N GLU A 89 -13.69 6.57 -8.04
CA GLU A 89 -14.19 6.73 -9.41
C GLU A 89 -13.65 8.00 -10.07
N LEU A 90 -13.63 9.13 -9.34
CA LEU A 90 -13.08 10.39 -9.82
C LEU A 90 -11.56 10.34 -10.01
N MET A 91 -10.81 9.85 -9.02
CA MET A 91 -9.35 9.70 -9.14
C MET A 91 -8.98 8.73 -10.27
N PHE A 92 -9.74 7.66 -10.45
CA PHE A 92 -9.50 6.70 -11.51
C PHE A 92 -9.67 7.36 -12.88
N ALA A 93 -10.76 8.10 -13.08
CA ALA A 93 -10.99 8.86 -14.30
C ALA A 93 -9.86 9.88 -14.60
N GLU A 94 -9.39 10.60 -13.58
CA GLU A 94 -8.25 11.51 -13.72
C GLU A 94 -6.95 10.76 -14.07
N GLY A 95 -6.68 9.63 -13.41
CA GLY A 95 -5.51 8.80 -13.69
C GLY A 95 -5.48 8.27 -15.12
N LEU A 96 -6.65 7.93 -15.69
CA LEU A 96 -6.75 7.55 -17.10
C LEU A 96 -6.41 8.72 -18.04
N GLN A 97 -6.85 9.95 -17.72
CA GLN A 97 -6.48 11.15 -18.50
C GLN A 97 -4.97 11.40 -18.47
N VAL A 98 -4.34 11.20 -17.30
CA VAL A 98 -2.89 11.32 -17.12
C VAL A 98 -2.15 10.28 -17.95
N LEU A 99 -2.59 9.01 -17.94
CA LEU A 99 -2.02 7.95 -18.77
C LEU A 99 -2.11 8.27 -20.27
N GLN A 100 -3.27 8.78 -20.74
CA GLN A 100 -3.45 9.19 -22.14
C GLN A 100 -2.50 10.32 -22.52
N ALA A 101 -2.31 11.31 -21.65
CA ALA A 101 -1.39 12.42 -21.90
C ALA A 101 0.07 11.95 -22.00
N PHE A 102 0.49 10.99 -21.15
CA PHE A 102 1.82 10.40 -21.25
C PHE A 102 2.01 9.56 -22.51
N ASP A 103 0.99 8.79 -22.91
CA ASP A 103 1.06 7.99 -24.13
C ASP A 103 1.27 8.86 -25.37
N GLN A 104 0.55 9.99 -25.47
CA GLN A 104 0.72 10.98 -26.54
C GLN A 104 2.13 11.58 -26.61
N GLN A 105 2.84 11.61 -25.48
CA GLN A 105 4.22 12.09 -25.38
C GLN A 105 5.25 10.97 -25.39
N SER A 106 4.83 9.72 -25.63
CA SER A 106 5.68 8.52 -25.61
C SER A 106 6.45 8.34 -24.28
N ILE A 107 5.84 8.75 -23.17
CA ILE A 107 6.39 8.58 -21.82
C ILE A 107 5.86 7.26 -21.26
N LYS A 108 6.77 6.37 -20.88
CA LYS A 108 6.42 5.11 -20.21
C LYS A 108 6.19 5.38 -18.72
N ALA A 109 4.94 5.70 -18.37
CA ALA A 109 4.47 5.76 -16.99
C ALA A 109 3.67 4.50 -16.66
N ILE A 110 4.17 3.70 -15.71
CA ILE A 110 3.55 2.43 -15.31
C ILE A 110 2.73 2.68 -14.05
N PRO A 111 1.40 2.57 -14.06
CA PRO A 111 0.59 2.72 -12.86
C PRO A 111 0.89 1.59 -11.87
N LEU A 112 0.87 1.91 -10.59
CA LEU A 112 1.21 0.99 -9.50
C LEU A 112 0.07 0.85 -8.50
N LYS A 113 0.21 -0.14 -7.60
CA LYS A 113 -0.57 -0.29 -6.37
C LYS A 113 -2.07 -0.14 -6.61
N GLY A 114 -2.71 0.80 -5.90
CA GLY A 114 -4.16 0.96 -5.85
C GLY A 114 -4.81 1.19 -7.20
N PHE A 115 -4.15 1.94 -8.08
CA PHE A 115 -4.70 2.30 -9.38
C PHE A 115 -4.85 1.07 -10.30
N VAL A 116 -3.99 0.06 -10.13
CA VAL A 116 -4.10 -1.23 -10.83
C VAL A 116 -4.97 -2.23 -10.06
N LEU A 117 -4.81 -2.30 -8.73
CA LEU A 117 -5.49 -3.27 -7.88
C LEU A 117 -7.01 -3.08 -7.85
N LEU A 118 -7.50 -1.83 -7.83
CA LEU A 118 -8.93 -1.53 -7.79
C LEU A 118 -9.71 -2.19 -8.94
N PRO A 119 -9.42 -1.91 -10.22
CA PRO A 119 -10.17 -2.52 -11.32
C PRO A 119 -9.87 -4.01 -11.51
N LYS A 120 -8.62 -4.45 -11.29
CA LYS A 120 -8.19 -5.81 -11.67
C LYS A 120 -8.45 -6.86 -10.59
N VAL A 121 -8.29 -6.49 -9.32
CA VAL A 121 -8.35 -7.42 -8.19
C VAL A 121 -9.61 -7.18 -7.38
N TYR A 122 -9.81 -5.96 -6.87
CA TYR A 122 -10.96 -5.67 -6.00
C TYR A 122 -12.30 -5.60 -6.74
N LYS A 123 -12.31 -5.11 -7.98
CA LYS A 123 -13.48 -5.02 -8.88
C LYS A 123 -14.68 -4.24 -8.30
N ASP A 124 -14.47 -3.55 -7.18
CA ASP A 124 -15.39 -2.60 -6.58
C ASP A 124 -14.58 -1.39 -6.10
N MET A 125 -14.87 -0.23 -6.70
CA MET A 125 -14.24 1.04 -6.40
C MET A 125 -14.42 1.48 -4.93
N GLY A 126 -15.36 0.91 -4.17
CA GLY A 126 -15.58 1.24 -2.77
C GLY A 126 -14.70 0.50 -1.76
N LEU A 127 -14.07 -0.62 -2.12
CA LEU A 127 -13.46 -1.56 -1.16
C LEU A 127 -12.03 -1.22 -0.71
N ARG A 128 -11.25 -0.50 -1.52
CA ARG A 128 -9.86 -0.14 -1.21
C ARG A 128 -9.67 1.37 -1.19
N ILE A 129 -9.12 1.92 -0.12
CA ILE A 129 -8.67 3.32 -0.13
C ILE A 129 -7.45 3.45 -1.05
N CYS A 130 -7.47 4.42 -1.96
CA CYS A 130 -6.27 4.90 -2.66
C CYS A 130 -6.02 6.35 -2.24
N ASN A 131 -4.88 6.71 -1.68
CA ASN A 131 -4.68 8.11 -1.24
C ASN A 131 -4.26 9.00 -2.41
N ASP A 132 -3.50 8.42 -3.32
CA ASP A 132 -2.77 9.04 -4.42
C ASP A 132 -2.82 8.12 -5.65
N LEU A 133 -2.34 8.65 -6.77
CA LEU A 133 -2.03 7.88 -7.97
C LEU A 133 -0.52 7.67 -8.07
N ASP A 134 -0.09 6.42 -8.03
CA ASP A 134 1.31 6.05 -8.07
C ASP A 134 1.74 5.56 -9.45
N PHE A 135 2.89 6.03 -9.90
CA PHE A 135 3.50 5.60 -11.16
C PHE A 135 5.00 5.30 -11.02
N LEU A 136 5.49 4.32 -11.77
CA LEU A 136 6.91 4.10 -12.03
C LEU A 136 7.28 4.72 -13.38
N ILE A 137 8.37 5.49 -13.41
CA ILE A 137 8.91 6.12 -14.62
C ILE A 137 10.42 5.89 -14.72
N ASP A 138 10.94 6.04 -15.93
CA ASP A 138 12.39 6.15 -16.12
C ASP A 138 12.92 7.46 -15.52
N LEU A 139 14.06 7.38 -14.82
CA LEU A 139 14.72 8.54 -14.21
C LEU A 139 14.98 9.67 -15.22
N SER A 140 15.25 9.34 -16.49
CA SER A 140 15.50 10.30 -17.56
C SER A 140 14.25 11.12 -17.96
N ASP A 141 13.05 10.61 -17.70
CA ASP A 141 11.79 11.27 -18.07
C ASP A 141 11.23 12.19 -16.98
N ARG A 142 11.82 12.25 -15.78
CA ARG A 142 11.35 13.06 -14.64
C ARG A 142 10.97 14.51 -14.99
N ASN A 143 11.74 15.16 -15.86
CA ASN A 143 11.49 16.55 -16.25
C ASN A 143 10.30 16.65 -17.21
N LYS A 144 10.18 15.70 -18.16
CA LYS A 144 9.06 15.66 -19.10
C LYS A 144 7.75 15.34 -18.37
N VAL A 145 7.79 14.39 -17.43
CA VAL A 145 6.64 14.04 -16.57
C VAL A 145 6.12 15.27 -15.85
N SER A 146 7.01 16.02 -15.18
CA SER A 146 6.62 17.26 -14.49
C SER A 146 6.04 18.32 -15.43
N GLN A 147 6.53 18.43 -16.67
CA GLN A 147 5.99 19.35 -17.67
C GLN A 147 4.58 18.96 -18.12
N VAL A 148 4.34 17.67 -18.39
CA VAL A 148 3.02 17.16 -18.78
C VAL A 148 2.00 17.38 -17.66
N LEU A 149 2.35 17.04 -16.41
CA LEU A 149 1.47 17.27 -15.26
C LEU A 149 1.11 18.75 -15.09
N LYS A 150 2.08 19.66 -15.25
CA LYS A 150 1.81 21.10 -15.25
C LYS A 150 0.84 21.52 -16.35
N SER A 151 0.93 20.94 -17.54
CA SER A 151 -0.05 21.22 -18.61
C SER A 151 -1.45 20.68 -18.32
N LEU A 152 -1.58 19.68 -17.46
CA LEU A 152 -2.85 19.13 -16.97
C LEU A 152 -3.41 19.86 -15.74
N GLY A 153 -2.73 20.92 -15.29
CA GLY A 153 -3.15 21.75 -14.16
C GLY A 153 -2.60 21.34 -12.79
N TYR A 154 -1.67 20.38 -12.75
CA TYR A 154 -0.99 20.02 -11.50
C TYR A 154 0.10 21.01 -11.13
N VAL A 155 0.30 21.16 -9.83
CA VAL A 155 1.31 22.02 -9.23
C VAL A 155 2.16 21.19 -8.27
N ILE A 156 3.45 21.51 -8.16
CA ILE A 156 4.33 20.86 -7.19
C ILE A 156 4.11 21.55 -5.84
N GLY A 157 3.70 20.79 -4.83
CA GLY A 157 3.38 21.35 -3.52
C GLY A 157 2.64 20.37 -2.64
N ASP A 158 2.13 20.88 -1.54
CA ASP A 158 1.33 20.13 -0.57
C ASP A 158 -0.05 20.77 -0.43
N TYR A 159 -1.08 19.94 -0.32
CA TYR A 159 -2.44 20.43 -0.10
C TYR A 159 -2.66 20.86 1.36
N ASP A 160 -3.18 22.08 1.54
CA ASP A 160 -3.55 22.64 2.83
C ASP A 160 -5.05 22.49 3.08
N TRP A 161 -5.39 21.62 4.04
CA TRP A 161 -6.77 21.35 4.43
C TRP A 161 -7.49 22.57 5.03
N SER A 162 -6.77 23.51 5.63
CA SER A 162 -7.34 24.67 6.33
C SER A 162 -7.77 25.77 5.38
N SER A 163 -6.95 26.06 4.37
CA SER A 163 -7.19 27.09 3.37
C SER A 163 -7.80 26.56 2.07
N ASN A 164 -7.87 25.24 1.89
CA ASN A 164 -8.30 24.60 0.64
C ASN A 164 -7.45 25.10 -0.55
N SER A 165 -6.13 25.13 -0.37
CA SER A 165 -5.17 25.63 -1.35
C SER A 165 -3.95 24.71 -1.46
N ILE A 166 -3.14 24.90 -2.50
CA ILE A 166 -1.86 24.19 -2.67
C ILE A 166 -0.73 25.13 -2.24
N ASN A 167 0.05 24.70 -1.25
CA ASN A 167 1.27 25.36 -0.83
C ASN A 167 2.41 24.90 -1.74
N GLN A 168 2.86 25.76 -2.66
CA GLN A 168 3.93 25.42 -3.58
C GLN A 168 5.27 25.34 -2.84
N VAL A 169 6.02 24.28 -3.12
CA VAL A 169 7.36 24.12 -2.55
C VAL A 169 8.39 25.00 -3.26
N SER A 170 9.42 25.37 -2.52
CA SER A 170 10.52 26.14 -3.09
C SER A 170 11.33 25.30 -4.08
N ARG A 171 12.00 25.94 -5.05
CA ARG A 171 12.90 25.24 -5.98
C ARG A 171 14.06 24.54 -5.26
N GLN A 172 14.52 25.11 -4.14
CA GLN A 172 15.59 24.52 -3.32
C GLN A 172 15.11 23.22 -2.67
N GLU A 173 13.91 23.23 -2.10
CA GLU A 173 13.27 22.06 -1.51
C GLU A 173 13.00 20.97 -2.55
N GLU A 174 12.46 21.33 -3.73
CA GLU A 174 12.25 20.40 -4.84
C GLU A 174 13.57 19.74 -5.29
N MET A 175 14.65 20.53 -5.39
CA MET A 175 15.97 20.01 -5.78
C MET A 175 16.52 19.03 -4.75
N LEU A 176 16.41 19.37 -3.47
CA LEU A 176 16.92 18.55 -2.39
C LEU A 176 16.08 17.27 -2.21
N TRP A 177 14.76 17.32 -2.41
CA TRP A 177 13.89 16.13 -2.44
C TRP A 177 14.37 15.10 -3.47
N LYS A 178 14.64 15.55 -4.70
CA LYS A 178 15.15 14.69 -5.80
C LYS A 178 16.48 14.02 -5.48
N MET A 179 17.31 14.64 -4.63
CA MET A 179 18.60 14.07 -4.23
C MET A 179 18.46 12.91 -3.22
N HIS A 180 17.33 12.81 -2.52
CA HIS A 180 17.20 11.93 -1.36
C HIS A 180 16.06 10.91 -1.42
N ILE A 181 14.93 11.23 -2.08
CA ILE A 181 13.67 10.50 -1.93
C ILE A 181 13.41 9.44 -3.03
N GLY A 182 14.09 9.46 -4.18
CA GLY A 182 13.87 8.45 -5.22
C GLY A 182 12.56 8.64 -6.02
N ASN A 183 11.81 9.69 -5.71
CA ASN A 183 10.59 10.10 -6.38
C ASN A 183 10.70 11.56 -6.81
N ILE A 184 9.86 11.97 -7.77
CA ILE A 184 9.63 13.39 -7.97
C ILE A 184 8.88 13.96 -6.75
N TYR A 185 8.96 15.28 -6.54
CA TYR A 185 8.12 15.90 -5.51
C TYR A 185 6.66 15.75 -5.95
N PRO A 186 5.73 15.35 -5.05
CA PRO A 186 4.34 15.15 -5.39
C PRO A 186 3.71 16.29 -6.19
N HIS A 187 2.87 15.91 -7.15
CA HIS A 187 2.10 16.83 -7.97
C HIS A 187 0.65 16.80 -7.51
N VAL A 188 0.12 17.98 -7.18
CA VAL A 188 -1.21 18.15 -6.61
C VAL A 188 -2.08 18.96 -7.55
N LYS A 189 -3.33 18.55 -7.72
CA LYS A 189 -4.35 19.30 -8.45
C LYS A 189 -5.60 19.46 -7.59
N LEU A 190 -6.13 20.68 -7.51
CA LEU A 190 -7.40 20.93 -6.82
C LEU A 190 -8.55 20.32 -7.62
N SER A 191 -9.55 19.83 -6.89
CA SER A 191 -10.79 19.33 -7.47
C SER A 191 -11.96 20.10 -6.88
N GLU A 192 -12.96 20.38 -7.73
CA GLU A 192 -14.19 21.09 -7.36
C GLU A 192 -15.21 20.18 -6.66
N ASP A 193 -14.94 18.87 -6.59
CA ASP A 193 -15.80 17.91 -5.92
C ASP A 193 -15.73 18.06 -4.39
N PRO A 194 -16.88 18.04 -3.67
CA PRO A 194 -16.88 18.25 -2.22
C PRO A 194 -16.25 17.10 -1.42
N ILE A 195 -16.15 15.90 -2.00
CA ILE A 195 -15.57 14.69 -1.39
C ILE A 195 -14.09 14.58 -1.77
N LEU A 196 -13.77 14.66 -3.07
CA LEU A 196 -12.39 14.66 -3.58
C LEU A 196 -11.92 16.11 -3.76
N ARG A 197 -11.27 16.71 -2.75
CA ARG A 197 -10.84 18.12 -2.80
C ARG A 197 -9.53 18.36 -3.55
N HIS A 198 -8.68 17.33 -3.63
CA HIS A 198 -7.43 17.36 -4.36
C HIS A 198 -7.08 15.96 -4.85
N ILE A 199 -6.18 15.91 -5.83
CA ILE A 199 -5.63 14.69 -6.40
C ILE A 199 -4.12 14.80 -6.30
N ASP A 200 -3.53 13.84 -5.60
CA ASP A 200 -2.08 13.69 -5.48
C ASP A 200 -1.60 12.64 -6.48
N ILE A 201 -0.52 12.95 -7.18
CA ILE A 201 0.18 11.99 -8.04
C ILE A 201 1.63 11.92 -7.63
N ASP A 202 2.08 10.69 -7.37
CA ASP A 202 3.46 10.37 -7.04
C ASP A 202 4.11 9.55 -8.17
N PHE A 203 5.31 9.96 -8.57
CA PHE A 203 6.13 9.21 -9.53
C PHE A 203 7.43 8.79 -8.90
N SER A 204 7.56 7.49 -8.70
CA SER A 204 8.81 6.86 -8.31
C SER A 204 9.68 6.62 -9.55
N TYR A 205 10.98 6.82 -9.39
CA TYR A 205 12.00 6.35 -10.34
C TYR A 205 13.02 5.42 -9.65
N ASP A 206 12.89 5.23 -8.33
CA ASP A 206 13.70 4.33 -7.51
C ASP A 206 12.81 3.55 -6.53
N VAL A 207 12.41 2.34 -6.93
CA VAL A 207 11.74 1.39 -6.06
C VAL A 207 12.71 0.44 -5.36
N ASP A 208 14.02 0.57 -5.61
CA ASP A 208 15.02 -0.37 -5.16
C ASP A 208 15.26 -0.27 -3.65
N LEU A 209 15.40 -1.43 -3.00
CA LEU A 209 15.77 -1.50 -1.58
C LEU A 209 17.23 -1.07 -1.35
N LYS A 210 18.09 -1.27 -2.36
CA LYS A 210 19.54 -0.95 -2.31
C LYS A 210 19.91 0.35 -3.03
N LYS A 211 18.94 1.10 -3.56
CA LYS A 211 19.14 2.36 -4.30
C LYS A 211 20.16 2.28 -5.45
N ASN A 212 20.17 1.16 -6.17
CA ASN A 212 21.04 0.93 -7.32
C ASN A 212 20.28 0.95 -8.67
N TYR A 213 18.97 1.24 -8.65
CA TYR A 213 18.08 1.35 -9.81
C TYR A 213 17.94 0.08 -10.67
N GLN A 214 18.44 -1.06 -10.20
CA GLN A 214 18.39 -2.32 -10.95
C GLN A 214 16.94 -2.81 -11.07
N ALA A 215 16.23 -2.92 -9.94
CA ALA A 215 14.86 -3.36 -9.91
C ALA A 215 13.96 -2.39 -10.69
N SER A 216 14.13 -1.08 -10.47
CA SER A 216 13.39 -0.05 -11.20
C SER A 216 13.54 -0.19 -12.72
N LYS A 217 14.77 -0.38 -13.20
CA LYS A 217 15.05 -0.58 -14.63
C LYS A 217 14.47 -1.88 -15.15
N GLU A 218 14.67 -3.00 -14.46
CA GLU A 218 14.17 -4.30 -14.90
C GLU A 218 12.63 -4.33 -14.97
N LEU A 219 11.94 -3.69 -14.01
CA LEU A 219 10.49 -3.54 -14.02
C LEU A 219 10.01 -2.69 -15.20
N LEU A 220 10.71 -1.59 -15.53
CA LEU A 220 10.41 -0.76 -16.68
C LEU A 220 10.63 -1.49 -18.02
N ASP A 221 11.72 -2.26 -18.11
CA ASP A 221 12.12 -3.01 -19.31
C ASP A 221 11.16 -4.18 -19.57
N ASN A 222 10.71 -4.86 -18.51
CA ASN A 222 9.79 -6.00 -18.60
C ASN A 222 8.29 -5.60 -18.63
N ALA A 223 7.98 -4.31 -18.54
CA ALA A 223 6.61 -3.83 -18.56
C ALA A 223 5.89 -4.16 -19.88
N VAL A 224 4.64 -4.61 -19.76
CA VAL A 224 3.81 -5.07 -20.88
C VAL A 224 2.92 -3.92 -21.36
N ARG A 225 2.98 -3.61 -22.66
CA ARG A 225 2.02 -2.69 -23.29
C ARG A 225 0.67 -3.39 -23.45
N THR A 226 -0.36 -2.82 -22.84
CA THR A 226 -1.72 -3.35 -22.83
C THR A 226 -2.71 -2.20 -22.59
N ASN A 227 -3.91 -2.49 -22.09
CA ASN A 227 -4.85 -1.49 -21.61
C ASN A 227 -5.10 -1.63 -20.11
N LEU A 228 -5.31 -0.50 -19.44
CA LEU A 228 -5.99 -0.42 -18.16
C LEU A 228 -7.43 0.03 -18.45
N GLU A 229 -8.39 -0.87 -18.27
CA GLU A 229 -9.72 -0.76 -18.89
C GLU A 229 -9.60 -0.56 -20.41
N ASP A 230 -10.11 0.55 -20.93
CA ASP A 230 -10.06 0.90 -22.36
C ASP A 230 -8.91 1.86 -22.71
N THR A 231 -8.04 2.21 -21.75
CA THR A 231 -6.95 3.17 -21.96
C THR A 231 -5.60 2.46 -22.19
N PRO A 232 -4.89 2.73 -23.30
CA PRO A 232 -3.55 2.18 -23.52
C PRO A 232 -2.58 2.57 -22.39
N ALA A 233 -1.88 1.58 -21.85
CA ALA A 233 -0.95 1.74 -20.74
C ALA A 233 0.17 0.70 -20.78
N PHE A 234 1.28 0.98 -20.11
CA PHE A 234 2.26 -0.05 -19.74
C PHE A 234 1.94 -0.53 -18.34
N LEU A 235 1.84 -1.83 -18.13
CA LEU A 235 1.64 -2.42 -16.80
C LEU A 235 2.83 -3.31 -16.45
N LEU A 236 3.10 -3.47 -15.15
CA LEU A 236 4.04 -4.51 -14.73
C LEU A 236 3.50 -5.89 -15.12
N GLU A 237 4.42 -6.79 -15.46
CA GLU A 237 4.13 -8.23 -15.54
C GLU A 237 3.59 -8.72 -14.18
N GLU A 238 2.79 -9.77 -14.15
CA GLU A 238 2.01 -10.18 -12.97
C GLU A 238 2.90 -10.58 -11.78
N MET A 239 3.99 -11.31 -12.02
CA MET A 239 4.93 -11.69 -10.97
C MET A 239 5.71 -10.46 -10.48
N ASP A 240 6.10 -9.58 -11.40
CA ASP A 240 6.78 -8.33 -11.11
C ASP A 240 5.89 -7.37 -10.30
N PHE A 241 4.59 -7.33 -10.58
CA PHE A 241 3.61 -6.56 -9.82
C PHE A 241 3.46 -7.08 -8.38
N LEU A 242 3.42 -8.41 -8.21
CA LEU A 242 3.36 -9.04 -6.89
C LEU A 242 4.63 -8.75 -6.07
N ILE A 243 5.81 -8.83 -6.71
CA ILE A 243 7.09 -8.46 -6.09
C ILE A 243 7.11 -6.97 -5.74
N HIS A 244 6.58 -6.10 -6.60
CA HIS A 244 6.50 -4.67 -6.32
C HIS A 244 5.65 -4.37 -5.07
N ILE A 245 4.50 -5.04 -4.90
CA ILE A 245 3.68 -4.94 -3.68
C ILE A 245 4.51 -5.34 -2.45
N ALA A 246 5.25 -6.45 -2.53
CA ALA A 246 6.10 -6.93 -1.44
C ALA A 246 7.26 -5.96 -1.12
N ILE A 247 7.93 -5.40 -2.14
CA ILE A 247 8.96 -4.37 -1.98
C ILE A 247 8.38 -3.16 -1.24
N HIS A 248 7.22 -2.67 -1.66
CA HIS A 248 6.58 -1.52 -1.04
C HIS A 248 6.22 -1.79 0.43
N LEU A 249 5.60 -2.94 0.72
CA LEU A 249 5.27 -3.36 2.08
C LEU A 249 6.52 -3.41 2.96
N TYR A 250 7.57 -4.11 2.52
CA TYR A 250 8.81 -4.26 3.26
C TYR A 250 9.53 -2.93 3.49
N LYS A 251 9.61 -2.08 2.46
CA LYS A 251 10.25 -0.76 2.53
C LYS A 251 9.61 0.11 3.61
N GLU A 252 8.29 0.10 3.73
CA GLU A 252 7.60 0.88 4.76
C GLU A 252 7.69 0.22 6.14
N ALA A 253 7.58 -1.11 6.22
CA ALA A 253 7.62 -1.84 7.48
C ALA A 253 8.99 -1.77 8.19
N THR A 254 10.05 -1.43 7.46
CA THR A 254 11.44 -1.40 7.96
C THR A 254 12.06 0.00 8.01
N ASN A 255 11.34 1.05 7.61
CA ASN A 255 11.89 2.40 7.54
C ASN A 255 11.29 3.34 8.59
N VAL A 256 12.15 4.15 9.23
CA VAL A 256 11.81 4.98 10.39
C VAL A 256 10.76 6.04 10.07
N GLN A 257 10.78 6.60 8.85
CA GLN A 257 9.83 7.64 8.45
C GLN A 257 8.38 7.12 8.52
N TRP A 258 8.14 5.88 8.09
CA TRP A 258 6.80 5.32 8.07
C TRP A 258 6.30 4.95 9.46
N VAL A 259 7.20 4.68 10.40
CA VAL A 259 6.85 4.52 11.82
C VAL A 259 6.35 5.84 12.41
N LEU A 260 7.08 6.93 12.13
CA LEU A 260 6.71 8.29 12.55
C LEU A 260 5.37 8.73 11.96
N LEU A 261 5.09 8.35 10.71
CA LEU A 261 3.83 8.63 10.03
C LEU A 261 2.70 7.66 10.41
N HIS A 262 2.96 6.68 11.28
CA HIS A 262 2.00 5.64 11.63
C HIS A 262 1.45 4.93 10.37
N ALA A 263 2.36 4.45 9.53
CA ALA A 263 2.09 3.79 8.25
C ALA A 263 3.02 2.60 7.95
N ASP A 264 3.96 2.30 8.84
CA ASP A 264 4.87 1.15 8.81
C ASP A 264 4.15 -0.17 8.51
N LEU A 265 3.18 -0.53 9.33
CA LEU A 265 2.35 -1.74 9.19
C LEU A 265 0.89 -1.35 8.95
N ASN A 266 0.42 -1.55 7.72
CA ASN A 266 -0.99 -1.36 7.35
C ASN A 266 -1.55 -2.66 6.77
N LEU A 267 -2.69 -3.11 7.28
CA LEU A 267 -3.33 -4.35 6.83
C LEU A 267 -3.72 -4.30 5.36
N ILE A 268 -4.02 -3.11 4.80
CA ILE A 268 -4.35 -2.99 3.38
C ILE A 268 -3.25 -3.52 2.46
N LYS A 269 -1.97 -3.38 2.83
CA LYS A 269 -0.84 -3.88 2.02
C LYS A 269 -0.80 -5.42 2.02
N PHE A 270 -1.16 -6.04 3.14
CA PHE A 270 -1.32 -7.49 3.24
C PHE A 270 -2.59 -7.98 2.51
N CYS A 271 -3.68 -7.21 2.54
CA CYS A 271 -4.88 -7.52 1.75
C CYS A 271 -4.56 -7.49 0.26
N ASP A 272 -3.87 -6.44 -0.20
CA ASP A 272 -3.42 -6.31 -1.59
C ASP A 272 -2.58 -7.51 -2.03
N LEU A 273 -1.61 -7.92 -1.21
CA LEU A 273 -0.77 -9.08 -1.49
C LEU A 273 -1.60 -10.38 -1.53
N ARG A 274 -2.47 -10.62 -0.53
CA ARG A 274 -3.30 -11.83 -0.46
C ARG A 274 -4.23 -11.92 -1.66
N GLU A 275 -5.01 -10.89 -1.92
CA GLU A 275 -6.04 -10.91 -2.96
C GLU A 275 -5.42 -10.98 -4.36
N CYS A 276 -4.26 -10.35 -4.57
CA CYS A 276 -3.52 -10.52 -5.82
C CYS A 276 -2.98 -11.96 -5.97
N THR A 277 -2.47 -12.56 -4.89
CA THR A 277 -1.97 -13.94 -4.89
C THR A 277 -3.09 -14.94 -5.16
N LEU A 278 -4.21 -14.81 -4.45
CA LEU A 278 -5.42 -15.64 -4.63
C LEU A 278 -5.93 -15.54 -6.07
N ASN A 279 -6.02 -14.32 -6.62
CA ASN A 279 -6.45 -14.14 -8.01
C ASN A 279 -5.54 -14.87 -9.01
N LEU A 280 -4.22 -14.87 -8.80
CA LEU A 280 -3.27 -15.58 -9.66
C LEU A 280 -3.34 -17.10 -9.48
N LEU A 281 -3.54 -17.58 -8.25
CA LEU A 281 -3.72 -19.00 -7.94
C LEU A 281 -4.98 -19.57 -8.60
N GLU A 282 -6.13 -18.93 -8.39
CA GLU A 282 -7.43 -19.39 -8.91
C GLU A 282 -7.48 -19.41 -10.44
N SER A 283 -6.72 -18.51 -11.07
CA SER A 283 -6.61 -18.45 -12.53
C SER A 283 -5.48 -19.33 -13.10
N GLY A 284 -4.75 -20.06 -12.26
CA GLY A 284 -3.65 -20.94 -12.67
C GLY A 284 -2.45 -20.20 -13.29
N ARG A 285 -2.28 -18.91 -12.98
CA ARG A 285 -1.21 -18.05 -13.51
C ARG A 285 -0.03 -17.87 -12.55
N LEU A 286 -0.19 -18.24 -11.28
CA LEU A 286 0.91 -18.15 -10.31
C LEU A 286 1.95 -19.26 -10.54
N ASP A 287 3.21 -18.86 -10.77
CA ASP A 287 4.37 -19.75 -10.79
C ASP A 287 5.36 -19.33 -9.70
N TRP A 288 5.41 -20.13 -8.62
CA TRP A 288 6.30 -19.89 -7.47
C TRP A 288 7.78 -19.89 -7.84
N ASN A 289 8.21 -20.71 -8.80
CA ASN A 289 9.62 -20.75 -9.23
C ASN A 289 9.98 -19.50 -10.02
N LEU A 290 9.09 -19.06 -10.91
CA LEU A 290 9.27 -17.83 -11.66
C LEU A 290 9.27 -16.61 -10.72
N LEU A 291 8.30 -16.54 -9.79
CA LEU A 291 8.21 -15.48 -8.79
C LEU A 291 9.49 -15.38 -7.96
N ALA A 292 9.96 -16.52 -7.43
CA ALA A 292 11.18 -16.57 -6.64
C ALA A 292 12.43 -16.21 -7.45
N LYS A 293 12.50 -16.61 -8.73
CA LYS A 293 13.58 -16.22 -9.64
C LYS A 293 13.56 -14.71 -9.89
N ARG A 294 12.41 -14.15 -10.26
CA ARG A 294 12.25 -12.71 -10.49
C ARG A 294 12.57 -11.90 -9.25
N ALA A 295 12.19 -12.36 -8.06
CA ALA A 295 12.55 -11.68 -6.81
C ALA A 295 14.06 -11.65 -6.57
N LYS A 296 14.80 -12.69 -6.98
CA LYS A 296 16.27 -12.67 -6.92
C LYS A 296 16.86 -11.69 -7.94
N ASP A 297 16.35 -11.69 -9.16
CA ASP A 297 16.78 -10.77 -10.23
C ASP A 297 16.58 -9.30 -9.80
N LEU A 298 15.42 -9.01 -9.19
CA LEU A 298 15.06 -7.69 -8.66
C LEU A 298 15.67 -7.36 -7.28
N LEU A 299 16.54 -8.21 -6.72
CA LEU A 299 17.14 -8.05 -5.39
C LEU A 299 16.11 -7.86 -4.26
N ALA A 300 14.94 -8.49 -4.39
CA ALA A 300 13.76 -8.35 -3.54
C ALA A 300 13.43 -9.62 -2.74
N THR A 301 14.34 -10.61 -2.68
CA THR A 301 14.15 -11.88 -1.98
C THR A 301 13.67 -11.73 -0.53
N GLU A 302 14.31 -10.85 0.26
CA GLU A 302 13.91 -10.60 1.65
C GLU A 302 12.54 -9.94 1.74
N ALA A 303 12.25 -8.96 0.88
CA ALA A 303 10.96 -8.30 0.86
C ALA A 303 9.82 -9.25 0.50
N LEU A 304 10.04 -10.13 -0.49
CA LEU A 304 9.08 -11.15 -0.88
C LEU A 304 8.82 -12.11 0.29
N PHE A 305 9.89 -12.65 0.89
CA PHE A 305 9.76 -13.59 2.01
C PHE A 305 9.12 -12.93 3.24
N TYR A 306 9.55 -11.73 3.64
CA TYR A 306 8.96 -10.96 4.74
C TYR A 306 7.45 -10.83 4.57
N SER A 307 7.04 -10.42 3.37
CA SER A 307 5.65 -10.08 3.10
C SER A 307 4.76 -11.31 3.14
N PHE A 308 5.20 -12.44 2.57
CA PHE A 308 4.46 -13.71 2.64
C PHE A 308 4.53 -14.37 4.02
N TYR A 309 5.66 -14.32 4.71
CA TYR A 309 5.80 -14.84 6.07
C TYR A 309 4.80 -14.17 7.02
N TYR A 310 4.75 -12.84 7.03
CA TYR A 310 3.80 -12.12 7.88
C TYR A 310 2.36 -12.15 7.34
N LEU A 311 2.16 -12.41 6.04
CA LEU A 311 0.82 -12.70 5.52
C LEU A 311 0.29 -14.02 6.07
N ASP A 312 1.10 -15.09 6.03
CA ASP A 312 0.74 -16.39 6.60
C ASP A 312 0.52 -16.28 8.10
N TYR A 313 1.36 -15.50 8.78
CA TYR A 313 1.19 -15.25 10.21
C TYR A 313 -0.15 -14.59 10.52
N LEU A 314 -0.65 -13.69 9.67
CA LEU A 314 -1.94 -13.01 9.88
C LEU A 314 -3.15 -13.83 9.43
N TYR A 315 -3.04 -14.61 8.36
CA TYR A 315 -4.18 -15.22 7.67
C TYR A 315 -4.17 -16.75 7.64
N ASP A 316 -3.07 -17.39 8.04
CA ASP A 316 -2.87 -18.85 8.02
C ASP A 316 -2.94 -19.45 6.60
N GLU A 317 -2.32 -18.76 5.63
CA GLU A 317 -2.40 -19.10 4.20
C GLU A 317 -1.28 -20.04 3.70
N HIS A 318 -0.18 -20.17 4.44
CA HIS A 318 0.97 -21.03 4.14
C HIS A 318 1.69 -20.78 2.80
N TYR A 319 1.65 -19.57 2.25
CA TYR A 319 2.36 -19.22 1.01
C TYR A 319 3.88 -19.17 1.16
N SER A 320 4.38 -18.80 2.34
CA SER A 320 5.81 -18.76 2.62
C SER A 320 6.45 -20.15 2.65
N ASP A 321 5.68 -21.20 2.93
CA ASP A 321 6.13 -22.60 2.89
C ASP A 321 6.52 -23.02 1.46
N GLU A 322 5.82 -22.51 0.43
CA GLU A 322 6.16 -22.71 -0.99
C GLU A 322 7.43 -21.96 -1.40
N LEU A 323 7.62 -20.74 -0.87
CA LEU A 323 8.73 -19.87 -1.22
C LEU A 323 10.04 -20.19 -0.50
N GLN A 324 9.98 -20.60 0.77
CA GLN A 324 11.16 -20.87 1.61
C GLN A 324 12.19 -21.79 0.94
N PRO A 325 11.82 -22.97 0.39
CA PRO A 325 12.79 -23.88 -0.24
C PRO A 325 13.39 -23.30 -1.53
N ILE A 326 12.67 -22.45 -2.25
CA ILE A 326 13.12 -21.88 -3.54
C ILE A 326 14.01 -20.65 -3.32
N LEU A 327 13.64 -19.79 -2.38
CA LEU A 327 14.40 -18.59 -2.04
C LEU A 327 15.69 -18.92 -1.28
N ASN A 328 15.74 -20.07 -0.57
CA ASN A 328 16.89 -20.51 0.22
C ASN A 328 17.30 -19.43 1.25
N ILE A 329 16.30 -18.94 1.99
CA ILE A 329 16.50 -18.04 3.13
C ILE A 329 17.21 -18.83 4.24
N ARG A 330 18.39 -18.34 4.65
CA ARG A 330 19.22 -18.99 5.69
C ARG A 330 19.27 -18.20 6.99
N ASP A 331 19.01 -16.91 6.92
CA ASP A 331 18.98 -15.99 8.04
C ASP A 331 17.64 -15.25 7.99
N GLU A 332 16.80 -15.49 8.99
CA GLU A 332 15.48 -14.87 9.13
C GLU A 332 15.51 -13.67 10.08
N THR A 333 16.69 -13.25 10.57
CA THR A 333 16.79 -12.14 11.53
C THR A 333 16.36 -10.80 10.95
N PHE A 334 16.27 -10.67 9.62
CA PHE A 334 15.74 -9.47 8.96
C PHE A 334 14.25 -9.26 9.22
N LEU A 335 13.48 -10.31 9.53
CA LEU A 335 12.06 -10.21 9.87
C LEU A 335 11.81 -9.30 11.09
N GLU A 336 12.77 -9.27 12.01
CA GLU A 336 12.67 -8.56 13.29
C GLU A 336 13.46 -7.25 13.32
N LYS A 337 13.93 -6.77 12.17
CA LYS A 337 14.84 -5.62 12.08
C LYS A 337 14.23 -4.43 11.32
N TYR A 338 14.72 -3.24 11.62
CA TYR A 338 14.35 -1.99 10.94
C TYR A 338 15.46 -0.94 11.02
N GLY A 339 15.29 0.16 10.30
CA GLY A 339 16.09 1.37 10.46
C GLY A 339 17.48 1.33 9.82
N GLU A 340 17.84 0.29 9.07
CA GLU A 340 19.16 0.19 8.44
C GLU A 340 19.49 1.39 7.55
N LEU A 341 18.52 1.78 6.72
CA LEU A 341 18.66 2.95 5.85
C LEU A 341 18.65 4.27 6.59
N ASP A 342 18.19 4.33 7.84
CA ASP A 342 18.09 5.58 8.61
C ASP A 342 19.28 5.73 9.56
N TYR A 343 19.55 4.69 10.35
CA TYR A 343 20.57 4.66 11.41
C TYR A 343 21.95 4.19 10.92
N GLY A 344 22.04 3.66 9.69
CA GLY A 344 23.28 3.09 9.14
C GLY A 344 23.56 1.65 9.58
N SER A 345 22.71 1.10 10.45
CA SER A 345 22.71 -0.30 10.88
C SER A 345 21.29 -0.70 11.27
N ALA A 346 20.94 -1.96 11.03
CA ALA A 346 19.63 -2.49 11.41
C ALA A 346 19.50 -2.63 12.94
N VAL A 347 18.37 -2.18 13.48
CA VAL A 347 17.98 -2.28 14.88
C VAL A 347 16.88 -3.34 15.02
N LYS A 348 16.90 -4.12 16.11
CA LYS A 348 15.86 -5.10 16.39
C LYS A 348 14.64 -4.45 17.05
N TRP A 349 13.43 -4.81 16.62
CA TRP A 349 12.20 -4.41 17.30
C TRP A 349 12.15 -4.94 18.74
N LYS A 350 11.66 -4.11 19.67
CA LYS A 350 11.44 -4.49 21.08
C LYS A 350 10.11 -5.21 21.22
N LYS A 351 9.06 -4.68 20.58
CA LYS A 351 7.75 -5.33 20.45
C LYS A 351 7.79 -6.48 19.45
N SER A 352 6.98 -7.51 19.72
CA SER A 352 6.65 -8.55 18.74
C SER A 352 5.94 -7.97 17.52
N PHE A 353 5.85 -8.75 16.43
CA PHE A 353 5.08 -8.34 15.26
C PHE A 353 3.61 -8.06 15.60
N VAL A 354 2.95 -8.93 16.38
CA VAL A 354 1.53 -8.78 16.77
C VAL A 354 1.31 -7.47 17.53
N GLU A 355 2.15 -7.19 18.54
CA GLU A 355 2.04 -5.97 19.33
C GLU A 355 2.20 -4.72 18.48
N ARG A 356 3.13 -4.73 17.50
CA ARG A 356 3.31 -3.61 16.57
C ARG A 356 2.16 -3.49 15.58
N PHE A 357 1.67 -4.62 15.09
CA PHE A 357 0.63 -4.67 14.07
C PHE A 357 -0.68 -4.12 14.62
N PHE A 358 -1.10 -4.52 15.83
CA PHE A 358 -2.32 -4.04 16.46
C PHE A 358 -2.11 -2.80 17.35
N SER A 359 -0.97 -2.12 17.23
CA SER A 359 -0.76 -0.82 17.87
C SER A 359 -1.21 0.33 16.97
N LEU A 360 -1.81 1.37 17.56
CA LEU A 360 -2.10 2.61 16.84
C LEU A 360 -0.82 3.39 16.51
N SER A 361 0.26 3.20 17.28
CA SER A 361 1.56 3.85 17.06
C SER A 361 2.71 2.96 17.53
N ASN A 362 3.80 2.96 16.77
CA ASN A 362 5.06 2.28 17.10
C ASN A 362 6.20 3.29 17.34
N ALA A 363 5.88 4.56 17.56
CA ALA A 363 6.89 5.61 17.75
C ALA A 363 7.78 5.38 18.98
N ASP A 364 7.28 4.64 19.99
CA ASP A 364 8.02 4.25 21.18
C ASP A 364 9.14 3.22 20.92
N GLU A 365 9.13 2.57 19.76
CA GLU A 365 10.19 1.66 19.33
C GLU A 365 11.43 2.40 18.83
N LEU A 366 11.26 3.64 18.35
CA LEU A 366 12.29 4.40 17.64
C LEU A 366 13.46 4.81 18.56
N GLU A 367 14.67 4.69 18.04
CA GLU A 367 15.91 5.11 18.73
C GLU A 367 16.40 6.50 18.29
N GLY A 368 15.74 7.10 17.30
CA GLY A 368 16.08 8.41 16.75
C GLY A 368 15.16 8.81 15.60
N THR A 369 15.46 9.97 14.98
CA THR A 369 14.70 10.51 13.86
C THR A 369 15.08 9.86 12.52
N SER A 370 14.20 9.97 11.52
CA SER A 370 14.49 9.50 10.16
C SER A 370 15.50 10.40 9.46
N ARG A 371 16.11 9.92 8.37
CA ARG A 371 16.96 10.78 7.53
C ARG A 371 16.22 11.97 6.94
N LEU A 372 14.91 11.83 6.69
CA LEU A 372 14.08 12.89 6.14
C LEU A 372 13.84 13.99 7.17
N GLU A 373 13.56 13.65 8.42
CA GLU A 373 13.37 14.63 9.49
C GLU A 373 14.69 15.36 9.81
N GLN A 374 15.81 14.63 9.92
CA GLN A 374 17.14 15.24 10.06
C GLN A 374 17.49 16.21 8.92
N PHE A 375 16.91 15.98 7.75
CA PHE A 375 17.08 16.83 6.59
C PHE A 375 16.18 18.07 6.65
N LYS A 376 14.91 17.94 7.05
CA LYS A 376 14.02 19.09 7.26
C LYS A 376 14.56 20.03 8.33
N GLU A 377 15.10 19.48 9.42
CA GLU A 377 15.75 20.27 10.49
C GLU A 377 16.96 21.09 10.01
N LYS A 378 17.66 20.66 8.95
CA LYS A 378 18.78 21.42 8.36
C LYS A 378 18.32 22.53 7.42
N MET A 379 17.05 22.54 7.01
CA MET A 379 16.46 23.54 6.13
C MET A 379 15.82 24.70 6.87
N THR A 380 15.35 24.45 8.10
CA THR A 380 14.87 25.44 9.07
C THR A 380 16.04 26.09 9.80
#